data_AF-A0A151M831-F1
#
_entry.id   AF-A0A151M831-F1
#
_cell.length_a   1.000
_cell.length_b   1.000
_cell.length_c   1.000
_cell.angle_alpha   90.00
_cell.angle_beta   90.00
_cell.angle_gamma   90.00
#
_symmetry.space_group_name_H-M   'P 1'
#
loop_
_entity.id
_entity.type
_entity.pdbx_description
1 polymer ?
#
loop_
_entity_poly.entity_id
_entity_poly.type
_entity_poly.pdbx_seq_one_letter_code
_entity_poly.pdbx_strand_id
1 'polypeptide(L)'
;MAPSNNQEMVRPQTKRPNTEPGSGGPSSCRPTLHYACAAGGTECCEPQVKMLWFQSTAVQLARYSPNLLWRQLCAASTNIPVLTLFTKKPCPLCDEAKEVLEPYKNRLILQEVDITLPDNAAWYDKYKYDIPVFHLNGQFLMKHRVDIQKFENQLAKLELQNDDC
;
A
#
# COMPACT_ATOMS: atom_id res chain seq x y z
N MET A 1 39.52 49.43 -27.11
CA MET A 1 40.23 48.20 -27.53
C MET A 1 39.37 46.99 -27.19
N ALA A 2 38.78 46.35 -28.21
CA ALA A 2 38.43 44.93 -28.19
C ALA A 2 39.40 44.21 -29.16
N PRO A 3 39.59 42.89 -29.01
CA PRO A 3 39.11 41.95 -30.03
C PRO A 3 38.30 40.78 -29.39
N SER A 4 37.22 40.28 -30.01
CA SER A 4 37.15 39.16 -31.00
C SER A 4 37.65 37.81 -30.44
N ASN A 5 37.01 36.64 -30.60
CA ASN A 5 35.90 36.20 -31.46
C ASN A 5 35.46 34.77 -31.04
N ASN A 6 34.15 34.51 -31.19
CA ASN A 6 33.39 33.28 -31.49
C ASN A 6 34.02 31.87 -31.42
N GLN A 7 33.24 30.91 -30.90
CA GLN A 7 32.69 29.85 -31.77
C GLN A 7 31.42 29.19 -31.20
N GLU A 8 30.32 29.39 -31.92
CA GLU A 8 29.06 28.67 -31.84
C GLU A 8 29.21 27.31 -32.55
N MET A 9 28.66 26.22 -32.00
CA MET A 9 28.47 25.01 -32.82
C MET A 9 27.17 24.27 -32.49
N VAL A 10 26.38 24.22 -33.56
CA VAL A 10 25.05 23.67 -33.80
C VAL A 10 25.04 22.12 -33.76
N ARG A 11 23.96 21.52 -33.26
CA ARG A 11 23.64 20.08 -33.43
C ARG A 11 23.36 19.75 -34.89
N PRO A 12 23.61 18.50 -35.34
CA PRO A 12 22.45 17.72 -35.80
C PRO A 12 22.50 16.21 -35.47
N GLN A 13 21.33 15.59 -35.67
CA GLN A 13 20.97 14.20 -35.37
C GLN A 13 21.55 13.15 -36.33
N THR A 14 21.36 11.88 -35.90
CA THR A 14 21.17 10.62 -36.67
C THR A 14 22.39 9.81 -37.13
N LYS A 15 22.54 8.58 -36.61
CA LYS A 15 22.04 7.34 -37.24
C LYS A 15 22.11 6.11 -36.31
N ARG A 16 20.98 5.41 -36.18
CA ARG A 16 20.86 3.93 -36.09
C ARG A 16 21.23 3.33 -37.46
N PRO A 17 21.67 2.06 -37.63
CA PRO A 17 20.91 0.83 -37.24
C PRO A 17 21.85 -0.35 -36.82
N ASN A 18 21.46 -1.58 -36.42
CA ASN A 18 20.50 -2.61 -36.87
C ASN A 18 20.35 -3.65 -35.70
N THR A 19 19.13 -4.11 -35.34
CA THR A 19 18.51 -5.43 -35.65
C THR A 19 18.85 -6.55 -34.64
N GLU A 20 17.98 -6.83 -33.64
CA GLU A 20 16.96 -7.92 -33.50
C GLU A 20 17.53 -9.28 -32.98
N PRO A 21 16.71 -10.27 -32.59
CA PRO A 21 15.79 -10.30 -31.44
C PRO A 21 16.10 -11.49 -30.49
N GLY A 22 15.93 -11.29 -29.18
CA GLY A 22 16.13 -12.34 -28.16
C GLY A 22 14.90 -12.47 -27.28
N SER A 23 14.04 -13.43 -27.63
CA SER A 23 12.87 -13.88 -26.89
C SER A 23 13.23 -14.51 -25.54
N GLY A 24 12.64 -14.03 -24.45
CA GLY A 24 12.74 -14.64 -23.12
C GLY A 24 11.70 -14.06 -22.18
N GLY A 25 10.44 -14.46 -22.36
CA GLY A 25 9.36 -14.08 -21.46
C GLY A 25 9.44 -14.83 -20.12
N PRO A 26 9.08 -14.20 -18.99
CA PRO A 26 8.82 -14.92 -17.75
C PRO A 26 7.50 -15.68 -17.86
N SER A 27 7.60 -16.95 -17.52
CA SER A 27 6.56 -17.97 -17.38
C SER A 27 5.20 -17.45 -16.87
N SER A 28 4.23 -17.47 -17.78
CA SER A 28 2.81 -17.53 -17.46
C SER A 28 2.50 -18.91 -16.85
N CYS A 29 2.35 -18.99 -15.53
CA CYS A 29 1.70 -20.14 -14.90
C CYS A 29 0.19 -20.05 -15.17
N ARG A 30 -0.23 -20.54 -16.35
CA ARG A 30 -1.62 -20.99 -16.57
C ARG A 30 -1.80 -22.32 -15.83
N PRO A 31 -2.93 -22.55 -15.14
CA PRO A 31 -3.25 -23.86 -14.60
C PRO A 31 -3.68 -24.76 -15.76
N THR A 32 -2.75 -25.54 -16.30
CA THR A 32 -3.10 -26.69 -17.14
C THR A 32 -3.45 -27.84 -16.20
N LEU A 33 -4.74 -28.14 -16.12
CA LEU A 33 -5.28 -29.38 -15.59
C LEU A 33 -4.65 -30.57 -16.32
N HIS A 34 -3.62 -31.16 -15.73
CA HIS A 34 -3.20 -32.53 -16.02
C HIS A 34 -2.95 -33.22 -14.67
N TYR A 35 -4.04 -33.75 -14.09
CA TYR A 35 -3.96 -34.75 -13.05
C TYR A 35 -3.41 -36.04 -13.67
N ALA A 36 -2.31 -36.55 -13.12
CA ALA A 36 -1.92 -37.95 -13.24
C ALA A 36 -2.15 -38.60 -11.88
N CYS A 37 -3.11 -39.54 -11.84
CA CYS A 37 -3.41 -40.40 -10.70
C CYS A 37 -2.90 -41.82 -11.01
N ALA A 38 -2.18 -42.42 -10.07
CA ALA A 38 -2.01 -43.88 -9.88
C ALA A 38 -1.42 -44.09 -8.48
N ALA A 39 -1.79 -45.05 -7.63
CA ALA A 39 -2.79 -46.11 -7.64
C ALA A 39 -2.96 -46.62 -6.18
N GLY A 40 -4.14 -47.16 -5.84
CA GLY A 40 -4.47 -47.84 -4.56
C GLY A 40 -5.64 -47.14 -3.85
N GLY A 41 -6.91 -47.59 -3.97
CA GLY A 41 -7.50 -48.80 -3.37
C GLY A 41 -7.97 -48.44 -1.95
N THR A 42 -9.25 -48.41 -1.57
CA THR A 42 -10.38 -49.32 -1.84
C THR A 42 -11.75 -48.62 -1.80
N GLU A 43 -12.63 -49.08 -2.69
CA GLU A 43 -14.09 -49.19 -2.58
C GLU A 43 -15.01 -47.95 -2.65
N CYS A 44 -15.82 -48.00 -3.72
CA CYS A 44 -16.99 -47.19 -4.03
C CYS A 44 -18.23 -47.64 -3.23
N CYS A 45 -19.15 -46.71 -2.97
CA CYS A 45 -20.58 -47.00 -2.93
C CYS A 45 -21.30 -46.02 -3.86
N GLU A 46 -21.71 -46.54 -5.01
CA GLU A 46 -22.61 -45.92 -5.97
C GLU A 46 -24.05 -46.22 -5.54
N PRO A 47 -24.97 -45.24 -5.54
CA PRO A 47 -26.35 -45.55 -5.84
C PRO A 47 -26.67 -44.97 -7.22
N GLN A 48 -26.91 -45.85 -8.18
CA GLN A 48 -27.53 -45.46 -9.44
C GLN A 48 -28.96 -45.03 -9.16
N VAL A 49 -29.21 -43.72 -9.13
CA VAL A 49 -30.57 -43.20 -9.19
C VAL A 49 -30.84 -42.75 -10.62
N LYS A 50 -31.58 -43.61 -11.32
CA LYS A 50 -32.17 -43.35 -12.64
C LYS A 50 -32.89 -41.98 -12.62
N MET A 51 -32.54 -41.14 -13.59
CA MET A 51 -33.33 -39.97 -13.96
C MET A 51 -34.78 -40.39 -14.25
N LEU A 52 -35.71 -39.89 -13.44
CA LEU A 52 -37.09 -39.64 -13.88
C LEU A 52 -37.45 -38.20 -13.54
N TRP A 53 -37.88 -37.49 -14.57
CA TRP A 53 -38.41 -36.14 -14.54
C TRP A 53 -39.67 -36.07 -13.68
N PHE A 54 -39.68 -35.28 -12.60
CA PHE A 54 -40.90 -34.70 -12.07
C PHE A 54 -40.62 -33.29 -11.51
N GLN A 55 -41.62 -32.45 -11.68
CA GLN A 55 -41.52 -31.01 -11.90
C GLN A 55 -41.48 -30.19 -10.60
N SER A 56 -40.74 -29.08 -10.67
CA SER A 56 -40.97 -27.76 -10.07
C SER A 56 -41.04 -27.53 -8.55
N THR A 57 -40.02 -26.75 -8.15
CA THR A 57 -40.05 -25.53 -7.32
C THR A 57 -40.52 -25.64 -5.86
N ALA A 58 -39.63 -26.15 -5.01
CA ALA A 58 -39.45 -25.56 -3.68
C ALA A 58 -38.21 -24.67 -3.74
N VAL A 59 -38.42 -23.34 -3.74
CA VAL A 59 -37.35 -22.35 -3.55
C VAL A 59 -36.77 -22.61 -2.16
N GLN A 60 -35.67 -23.35 -2.12
CA GLN A 60 -34.86 -23.47 -0.93
C GLN A 60 -34.27 -22.08 -0.67
N LEU A 61 -34.88 -21.36 0.26
CA LEU A 61 -34.23 -20.26 0.97
C LEU A 61 -33.05 -20.88 1.73
N ALA A 62 -31.96 -21.12 0.98
CA ALA A 62 -30.64 -21.30 1.54
C ALA A 62 -30.43 -20.10 2.45
N ARG A 63 -30.38 -20.38 3.76
CA ARG A 63 -29.99 -19.40 4.77
C ARG A 63 -28.60 -18.93 4.40
N TYR A 64 -28.57 -17.82 3.67
CA TYR A 64 -27.36 -17.11 3.31
C TYR A 64 -26.70 -16.68 4.62
N SER A 65 -25.73 -17.48 5.06
CA SER A 65 -24.99 -17.21 6.29
C SER A 65 -24.19 -15.92 6.05
N PRO A 66 -24.48 -14.82 6.76
CA PRO A 66 -23.85 -13.51 6.50
C PRO A 66 -22.33 -13.54 6.76
N ASN A 67 -21.83 -14.62 7.37
CA ASN A 67 -20.44 -14.82 7.77
C ASN A 67 -19.49 -15.20 6.63
N LEU A 68 -20.00 -15.60 5.45
CA LEU A 68 -19.14 -16.00 4.31
C LEU A 68 -18.83 -14.85 3.34
N LEU A 69 -19.55 -13.73 3.42
CA LEU A 69 -19.18 -12.51 2.69
C LEU A 69 -18.15 -11.66 3.43
N TRP A 70 -18.15 -11.67 4.77
CA TRP A 70 -17.31 -10.79 5.55
C TRP A 70 -15.81 -11.14 5.44
N ARG A 71 -15.48 -12.45 5.38
CA ARG A 71 -14.10 -12.93 5.23
C ARG A 71 -13.43 -12.53 3.92
N GLN A 72 -14.18 -12.39 2.83
CA GLN A 72 -13.62 -12.08 1.52
C GLN A 72 -13.23 -10.59 1.36
N LEU A 73 -13.79 -9.69 2.18
CA LEU A 73 -13.54 -8.25 2.10
C LEU A 73 -12.31 -7.79 2.90
N CYS A 74 -11.85 -8.66 3.81
CA CYS A 74 -10.80 -8.40 4.78
C CYS A 74 -9.37 -8.56 4.24
N ALA A 75 -9.17 -9.43 3.24
CA ALA A 75 -7.84 -9.81 2.76
C ALA A 75 -7.20 -8.79 1.78
N ALA A 76 -7.83 -7.64 1.53
CA ALA A 76 -7.46 -6.74 0.43
C ALA A 76 -6.73 -5.46 0.85
N SER A 77 -6.62 -5.13 2.14
CA SER A 77 -5.99 -3.88 2.59
C SER A 77 -5.00 -4.10 3.73
N THR A 78 -3.74 -4.37 3.38
CA THR A 78 -2.62 -4.09 4.28
C THR A 78 -2.51 -2.57 4.44
N ASN A 79 -3.15 -2.01 5.46
CA ASN A 79 -3.16 -0.55 5.67
C ASN A 79 -1.86 -0.14 6.38
N ILE A 80 -0.84 0.23 5.59
CA ILE A 80 0.41 0.79 6.13
C ILE A 80 0.05 2.13 6.80
N PRO A 81 0.38 2.33 8.09
CA PRO A 81 0.02 3.54 8.81
C PRO A 81 0.73 4.77 8.23
N VAL A 82 -0.01 5.87 8.12
CA VAL A 82 0.50 7.16 7.60
C VAL A 82 0.77 8.09 8.77
N LEU A 83 2.01 8.51 8.94
CA LEU A 83 2.43 9.50 9.93
C LEU A 83 2.63 10.85 9.24
N THR A 84 1.74 11.81 9.49
CA THR A 84 1.85 13.17 8.98
C THR A 84 2.60 14.05 9.98
N LEU A 85 3.74 14.60 9.55
CA LEU A 85 4.57 15.57 10.28
C LEU A 85 4.30 16.98 9.75
N PHE A 86 3.74 17.83 10.61
CA PHE A 86 3.61 19.26 10.32
C PHE A 86 4.89 19.99 10.70
N THR A 87 5.49 20.68 9.72
CA THR A 87 6.78 21.35 9.84
C THR A 87 6.75 22.76 9.26
N LYS A 88 7.76 23.58 9.59
CA LYS A 88 8.00 24.93 9.08
C LYS A 88 9.51 25.16 9.02
N LYS A 89 10.00 25.93 8.05
CA LYS A 89 11.41 26.32 8.00
C LYS A 89 11.63 27.74 8.56
N PRO A 90 12.72 28.01 9.30
CA PRO A 90 13.65 27.04 9.92
C PRO A 90 13.06 26.40 11.20
N CYS A 91 13.29 25.11 11.44
CA CYS A 91 12.81 24.40 12.64
C CYS A 91 13.78 23.28 13.07
N PRO A 92 14.69 23.53 14.03
CA PRO A 92 15.63 22.51 14.50
C PRO A 92 14.94 21.32 15.16
N LEU A 93 13.86 21.56 15.92
CA LEU A 93 13.07 20.50 16.56
C LEU A 93 12.45 19.52 15.54
N CYS A 94 12.13 20.02 14.35
CA CYS A 94 11.58 19.21 13.28
C CYS A 94 12.65 18.30 12.67
N ASP A 95 13.89 18.78 12.58
CA ASP A 95 15.00 17.99 12.04
C ASP A 95 15.39 16.89 13.04
N GLU A 96 15.47 17.19 14.36
CA GLU A 96 15.65 16.19 15.42
C GLU A 96 14.56 15.11 15.40
N ALA A 97 13.30 15.50 15.23
CA ALA A 97 12.19 14.55 15.17
C ALA A 97 12.29 13.58 13.98
N LYS A 98 12.79 14.04 12.83
CA LYS A 98 12.97 13.18 11.65
C LYS A 98 14.02 12.13 11.90
N GLU A 99 15.13 12.51 12.55
CA GLU A 99 16.20 11.56 12.92
C GLU A 99 15.67 10.44 13.82
N VAL A 100 14.84 10.77 14.82
CA VAL A 100 14.21 9.76 15.69
C VAL A 100 13.27 8.84 14.91
N LEU A 101 12.64 9.33 13.84
CA LEU A 101 11.68 8.57 13.02
C LEU A 101 12.32 7.79 11.87
N GLU A 102 13.59 8.06 11.50
CA GLU A 102 14.35 7.30 10.50
C GLU A 102 14.19 5.77 10.60
N PRO A 103 14.39 5.13 11.78
CA PRO A 103 14.29 3.67 11.88
C PRO A 103 12.87 3.13 11.60
N TYR A 104 11.83 3.95 11.74
CA TYR A 104 10.44 3.54 11.58
C TYR A 104 9.91 3.73 10.16
N LYS A 105 10.61 4.44 9.28
CA LYS A 105 10.19 4.71 7.89
C LYS A 105 9.89 3.47 7.05
N ASN A 106 10.44 2.32 7.41
CA ASN A 106 10.16 1.05 6.72
C ASN A 106 8.81 0.43 7.10
N ARG A 107 8.23 0.83 8.25
CA ARG A 107 6.96 0.30 8.78
C ARG A 107 5.78 1.24 8.59
N LEU A 108 6.04 2.49 8.23
CA LEU A 108 5.03 3.53 8.08
C LEU A 108 5.37 4.46 6.91
N ILE A 109 4.37 5.19 6.44
CA ILE A 109 4.57 6.23 5.43
C ILE A 109 4.70 7.58 6.15
N LEU A 110 5.89 8.17 6.11
CA LEU A 110 6.13 9.51 6.65
C LEU A 110 5.73 10.57 5.62
N GLN A 111 4.71 11.35 5.93
CA GLN A 111 4.24 12.46 5.10
C GLN A 111 4.63 13.78 5.76
N GLU A 112 5.37 14.62 5.05
CA GLU A 112 5.72 15.96 5.54
C GLU A 112 4.77 17.00 4.97
N VAL A 113 4.26 17.87 5.85
CA VAL A 113 3.38 18.98 5.48
C VAL A 113 4.00 20.28 5.97
N ASP A 114 4.40 21.13 5.02
CA ASP A 114 4.85 22.48 5.34
C ASP A 114 3.65 23.39 5.59
N ILE A 115 3.50 23.84 6.83
CA ILE A 115 2.39 24.72 7.23
C ILE A 115 2.58 26.15 6.72
N THR A 116 3.75 26.54 6.20
CA THR A 116 3.98 27.89 5.67
C THR A 116 3.39 28.10 4.28
N LEU A 117 3.02 27.02 3.59
CA LEU A 117 2.38 27.10 2.28
C LEU A 117 0.96 27.66 2.41
N PRO A 118 0.51 28.49 1.45
CA PRO A 118 -0.82 29.10 1.49
C PRO A 118 -1.94 28.06 1.49
N ASP A 119 -1.76 26.92 0.83
CA ASP A 119 -2.73 25.80 0.80
C ASP A 119 -2.98 25.20 2.20
N ASN A 120 -2.04 25.39 3.13
CA ASN A 120 -2.08 24.86 4.49
C ASN A 120 -2.33 25.95 5.55
N ALA A 121 -2.85 27.12 5.18
CA ALA A 121 -3.07 28.24 6.11
C ALA A 121 -3.90 27.85 7.35
N ALA A 122 -4.88 26.97 7.19
CA ALA A 122 -5.66 26.44 8.31
C ALA A 122 -4.79 25.69 9.36
N TRP A 123 -3.77 24.96 8.90
CA TRP A 123 -2.81 24.29 9.77
C TRP A 123 -1.84 25.27 10.41
N TYR A 124 -1.45 26.32 9.67
CA TYR A 124 -0.60 27.38 10.20
C TYR A 124 -1.24 28.03 11.42
N ASP A 125 -2.49 28.46 11.31
CA ASP A 125 -3.17 29.15 12.41
C ASP A 125 -3.34 28.25 13.64
N LYS A 126 -3.55 26.96 13.41
CA LYS A 126 -3.73 25.96 14.47
C LYS A 126 -2.42 25.58 15.16
N TYR A 127 -1.34 25.41 14.42
CA TYR A 127 -0.13 24.74 14.91
C TYR A 127 1.16 25.58 14.87
N LYS A 128 1.11 26.86 14.45
CA LYS A 128 2.28 27.76 14.36
C LYS A 128 3.19 27.79 15.60
N TYR A 129 2.64 27.57 16.80
CA TYR A 129 3.41 27.56 18.05
C TYR A 129 3.63 26.15 18.64
N ASP A 130 3.03 25.13 18.01
CA ASP A 130 3.00 23.75 18.52
C ASP A 130 3.86 22.77 17.68
N ILE A 131 4.47 23.25 16.59
CA ILE A 131 5.33 22.45 15.71
C ILE A 131 6.59 21.92 16.44
N PRO A 132 7.05 20.70 16.14
CA PRO A 132 6.46 19.72 15.22
C PRO A 132 5.21 19.06 15.80
N VAL A 133 4.19 18.84 14.95
CA VAL A 133 2.96 18.11 15.31
C VAL A 133 2.87 16.83 14.47
N PHE A 134 2.47 15.73 15.11
CA PHE A 134 2.36 14.41 14.49
C PHE A 134 0.93 13.94 14.48
N HIS A 135 0.43 13.57 13.30
CA HIS A 135 -0.83 12.86 13.15
C HIS A 135 -0.57 11.45 12.63
N LEU A 136 -1.20 10.45 13.23
CA LEU A 136 -1.16 9.05 12.78
C LEU A 136 -2.52 8.69 12.19
N ASN A 137 -2.56 8.28 10.93
CA ASN A 137 -3.79 8.05 10.16
C ASN A 137 -4.79 9.22 10.26
N GLY A 138 -4.27 10.45 10.20
CA GLY A 138 -5.06 11.68 10.32
C GLY A 138 -5.46 12.07 11.74
N GLN A 139 -5.19 11.24 12.76
CA GLN A 139 -5.50 11.52 14.15
C GLN A 139 -4.31 12.14 14.88
N PHE A 140 -4.54 13.16 15.71
CA PHE A 140 -3.48 13.78 16.50
C PHE A 140 -2.85 12.76 17.46
N LEU A 141 -1.52 12.63 17.40
CA LEU A 141 -0.76 11.73 18.24
C LEU A 141 0.03 12.49 19.32
N MET A 142 0.89 13.42 18.90
CA MET A 142 1.79 14.15 19.80
C MET A 142 2.29 15.46 19.16
N LYS A 143 2.92 16.32 19.96
CA LYS A 143 3.52 17.59 19.52
C LYS A 143 4.79 17.96 20.29
N HIS A 144 5.56 18.90 19.76
CA HIS A 144 6.84 19.42 20.27
C HIS A 144 8.01 18.43 20.29
N ARG A 145 7.78 17.20 20.78
CA ARG A 145 8.79 16.14 20.90
C ARG A 145 8.20 14.79 20.54
N VAL A 146 9.06 13.91 20.03
CA VAL A 146 8.71 12.52 19.72
C VAL A 146 8.79 11.71 21.02
N ASP A 147 7.65 11.20 21.47
CA ASP A 147 7.56 10.21 22.54
C ASP A 147 7.53 8.81 21.91
N ILE A 148 8.69 8.14 21.93
CA ILE A 148 8.87 6.83 21.31
C ILE A 148 7.92 5.79 21.92
N GLN A 149 7.75 5.80 23.25
CA GLN A 149 6.89 4.84 23.93
C GLN A 149 5.42 5.02 23.53
N LYS A 150 4.94 6.27 23.50
CA LYS A 150 3.58 6.55 23.04
C LYS A 150 3.39 6.18 21.58
N PHE A 151 4.38 6.49 20.74
CA PHE A 151 4.36 6.20 19.32
C PHE A 151 4.31 4.69 19.04
N GLU A 152 5.18 3.90 19.67
CA GLU A 152 5.22 2.44 19.51
C GLU A 152 3.93 1.77 19.96
N ASN A 153 3.37 2.19 21.11
CA ASN A 153 2.10 1.66 21.59
C ASN A 153 0.95 1.92 20.61
N GLN A 154 0.92 3.09 19.98
CA GLN A 154 -0.11 3.43 18.99
C GLN A 154 0.13 2.69 17.67
N LEU A 155 1.39 2.54 17.25
CA LEU A 155 1.75 1.78 16.06
C LEU A 155 1.36 0.30 16.20
N ALA A 156 1.72 -0.33 17.32
CA ALA A 156 1.37 -1.72 17.62
C ALA A 156 -0.15 -1.93 17.68
N LYS A 157 -0.90 -0.97 18.23
CA LYS A 157 -2.37 -1.02 18.24
C LYS A 157 -2.95 -1.03 16.83
N LEU A 158 -2.39 -0.26 15.91
CA LEU A 158 -2.86 -0.24 14.51
C LEU A 158 -2.50 -1.53 13.78
N GLU A 159 -1.33 -2.10 14.04
CA GLU A 159 -0.93 -3.39 13.48
C GLU A 159 -1.91 -4.50 13.91
N LEU A 160 -2.27 -4.58 15.20
CA LEU A 160 -3.26 -5.55 15.69
C LEU A 160 -4.66 -5.37 15.10
N GLN A 161 -5.09 -4.12 14.87
CA GLN A 161 -6.40 -3.85 14.27
C GLN A 161 -6.47 -4.23 12.80
N ASN A 162 -5.33 -4.23 12.10
CA ASN A 162 -5.26 -4.70 10.72
C ASN A 162 -5.35 -6.24 10.62
N ASP A 163 -5.12 -6.96 11.73
CA ASP A 163 -5.19 -8.42 11.81
C ASP A 163 -6.57 -8.94 12.28
N ASP A 164 -7.50 -8.07 12.70
CA ASP A 164 -8.82 -8.44 13.25
C ASP A 164 -9.89 -8.69 12.17
N CYS A 165 -9.47 -9.53 11.22
CA CYS A 165 -10.19 -10.07 10.07
C CYS A 165 -10.09 -11.60 10.10
#